data_AF-X0UST8-F1
#
_entry.id   AF-X0UST8-F1
#
_cell.length_a   1.000
_cell.length_b   1.000
_cell.length_c   1.000
_cell.angle_alpha   90.00
_cell.angle_beta   90.00
_cell.angle_gamma   90.00
#
_symmetry.space_group_name_H-M   'P 1'
#
loop_
_entity.id
_entity.type
_entity.pdbx_description
1 polymer ?
#
loop_
_entity_poly.entity_id
_entity_poly.type
_entity_poly.pdbx_seq_one_letter_code
_entity_poly.pdbx_strand_id
1 'polypeptide(L)'
;MLVYSGFALKYPDTWWAYPIAALGSNARGWIHRAAGVMLLASLAYHLIHVIRSRRARACIANMRPSIEDWRELRERFKYYFGLRKEPVHSPQVGYIEKAEYLAFWWGMGIMALTGFLLWFNDFTLKWLPSWVPAAATAVHFYEAILATLAILIWHFYWTVFDPAVYPMDMSWWSGKAPLSRELERAPAPAKDPNTAAWESGFDK
;
A
#
# COMPACT_ATOMS: atom_id res chain seq x y z
N MET A 1 -7.89 12.27 -5.97
CA MET A 1 -9.10 13.09 -5.75
C MET A 1 -9.70 12.95 -4.36
N LEU A 2 -9.93 11.72 -3.84
CA LEU A 2 -10.54 11.51 -2.52
C LEU A 2 -9.83 12.27 -1.38
N VAL A 3 -8.50 12.11 -1.32
CA VAL A 3 -7.62 12.77 -0.34
C VAL A 3 -7.70 14.29 -0.47
N TYR A 4 -7.57 14.80 -1.70
CA TYR A 4 -7.58 16.23 -1.98
C TYR A 4 -8.92 16.90 -1.59
N SER A 5 -10.05 16.33 -2.03
CA SER A 5 -11.37 16.86 -1.67
C SER A 5 -11.70 16.65 -0.18
N GLY A 6 -11.25 15.56 0.43
CA GLY A 6 -11.44 15.28 1.86
C GLY A 6 -10.70 16.29 2.74
N PHE A 7 -9.42 16.56 2.46
CA PHE A 7 -8.68 17.58 3.20
C PHE A 7 -9.21 18.99 2.93
N ALA A 8 -9.66 19.29 1.71
CA ALA A 8 -10.29 20.58 1.39
C ALA A 8 -11.66 20.80 2.06
N LEU A 9 -12.32 19.74 2.55
CA LEU A 9 -13.52 19.87 3.40
C LEU A 9 -13.14 20.26 4.85
N LYS A 10 -12.01 19.75 5.35
CA LYS A 10 -11.54 20.03 6.72
C LYS A 10 -10.81 21.38 6.84
N TYR A 11 -10.00 21.71 5.83
CA TYR A 11 -9.18 22.92 5.77
C TYR A 11 -9.56 23.72 4.52
N PRO A 12 -10.70 24.41 4.55
CA PRO A 12 -11.22 25.13 3.38
C PRO A 12 -10.41 26.38 3.03
N ASP A 13 -9.79 27.02 4.03
CA ASP A 13 -9.16 28.34 3.91
C ASP A 13 -7.67 28.28 3.52
N THR A 14 -7.15 27.08 3.24
CA THR A 14 -5.75 26.92 2.80
C THR A 14 -5.59 27.23 1.32
N TRP A 15 -4.44 27.81 0.97
CA TRP A 15 -4.14 28.24 -0.40
C TRP A 15 -4.24 27.11 -1.44
N TRP A 16 -3.85 25.89 -1.07
CA TRP A 16 -3.92 24.72 -1.95
C TRP A 16 -5.34 24.17 -2.09
N ALA A 17 -6.26 24.47 -1.16
CA ALA A 17 -7.66 24.06 -1.24
C ALA A 17 -8.50 25.01 -2.11
N TYR A 18 -8.00 26.22 -2.38
CA TYR A 18 -8.71 27.28 -3.10
C TYR A 18 -9.38 26.84 -4.41
N PRO A 19 -8.75 26.04 -5.31
CA PRO A 19 -9.37 25.65 -6.57
C PRO A 19 -10.67 24.87 -6.41
N ILE A 20 -10.79 24.08 -5.34
CA ILE A 20 -11.99 23.28 -5.03
C ILE A 20 -12.88 24.01 -4.01
N ALA A 21 -12.31 24.83 -3.13
CA ALA A 21 -13.06 25.65 -2.18
C ALA A 21 -13.92 26.73 -2.86
N ALA A 22 -13.41 27.30 -3.97
CA ALA A 22 -14.14 28.28 -4.78
C ALA A 22 -15.45 27.74 -5.39
N LEU A 23 -15.58 26.41 -5.53
CA LEU A 23 -16.79 25.75 -6.03
C LEU A 23 -17.93 25.69 -4.98
N GLY A 24 -17.67 26.12 -3.74
CA GLY A 24 -18.62 26.10 -2.63
C GLY A 24 -18.61 24.81 -1.81
N SER A 25 -19.17 24.86 -0.59
CA SER A 25 -19.22 23.71 0.34
C SER A 25 -19.98 22.51 -0.23
N ASN A 26 -21.10 22.73 -0.92
CA ASN A 26 -21.91 21.67 -1.50
C ASN A 26 -21.18 20.90 -2.59
N ALA A 27 -20.50 21.60 -3.51
CA ALA A 27 -19.75 20.97 -4.60
C ALA A 27 -18.61 20.09 -4.05
N ARG A 28 -17.90 20.55 -3.02
CA ARG A 28 -16.84 19.78 -2.36
C ARG A 28 -17.33 18.47 -1.77
N GLY A 29 -18.44 18.53 -1.04
CA GLY A 29 -19.08 17.33 -0.47
C GLY A 29 -19.47 16.33 -1.56
N TRP A 30 -20.05 16.83 -2.65
CA TRP A 30 -20.41 16.00 -3.81
C TRP A 30 -19.20 15.37 -4.50
N ILE A 31 -18.13 16.12 -4.75
CA ILE A 31 -16.90 15.62 -5.38
C ILE A 31 -16.28 14.51 -4.52
N HIS A 32 -16.20 14.72 -3.20
CA HIS A 32 -15.67 13.72 -2.28
C HIS A 32 -16.50 12.42 -2.29
N ARG A 33 -17.84 12.54 -2.21
CA ARG A 33 -18.75 11.39 -2.26
C ARG A 33 -18.70 10.67 -3.60
N ALA A 34 -18.68 11.39 -4.72
CA ALA A 34 -18.59 10.80 -6.06
C ALA A 34 -17.27 10.00 -6.22
N ALA A 35 -16.15 10.59 -5.80
CA ALA A 35 -14.88 9.87 -5.77
C ALA A 35 -14.91 8.65 -4.82
N GLY A 36 -15.65 8.73 -3.71
CA GLY A 36 -15.88 7.62 -2.79
C GLY A 36 -16.65 6.46 -3.42
N VAL A 37 -17.71 6.77 -4.18
CA VAL A 37 -18.46 5.77 -4.95
C VAL A 37 -17.58 5.09 -5.99
N MET A 38 -16.77 5.86 -6.72
CA MET A 38 -15.83 5.28 -7.69
C MET A 38 -14.84 4.32 -7.01
N LEU A 39 -14.29 4.72 -5.86
CA LEU A 39 -13.37 3.87 -5.09
C LEU A 39 -14.07 2.59 -4.60
N LEU A 40 -15.29 2.68 -4.08
CA LEU A 40 -16.07 1.51 -3.66
C LEU A 40 -16.43 0.60 -4.85
N ALA A 41 -16.74 1.16 -6.01
CA ALA A 41 -16.98 0.39 -7.23
C ALA A 41 -15.71 -0.35 -7.69
N SER A 42 -14.54 0.30 -7.63
CA SER A 42 -13.25 -0.35 -7.90
C SER A 42 -12.95 -1.48 -6.91
N LEU A 43 -13.24 -1.28 -5.62
CA LEU A 43 -13.10 -2.33 -4.60
C LEU A 43 -14.05 -3.51 -4.87
N ALA A 44 -15.30 -3.24 -5.22
CA ALA A 44 -16.27 -4.26 -5.58
C ALA A 44 -15.83 -5.05 -6.82
N TYR A 45 -15.32 -4.37 -7.85
CA TYR A 45 -14.74 -5.03 -9.02
C TYR A 45 -13.56 -5.93 -8.64
N HIS A 46 -12.64 -5.45 -7.79
CA HIS A 46 -11.51 -6.24 -7.30
C HIS A 46 -12.00 -7.50 -6.56
N LEU A 47 -12.95 -7.36 -5.64
CA LEU A 47 -13.54 -8.49 -4.91
C LEU A 47 -14.18 -9.51 -5.86
N ILE A 48 -14.97 -9.05 -6.83
CA ILE A 48 -15.60 -9.92 -7.84
C ILE A 48 -14.53 -10.65 -8.66
N HIS A 49 -13.47 -9.96 -9.07
CA HIS A 49 -12.36 -10.56 -9.82
C HIS A 49 -11.68 -11.67 -9.00
N VAL A 50 -11.41 -11.41 -7.72
CA VAL A 50 -10.81 -12.39 -6.80
C VAL A 50 -11.74 -13.60 -6.60
N ILE A 51 -13.03 -13.38 -6.42
CA ILE A 51 -14.01 -14.47 -6.25
C ILE A 51 -14.10 -15.34 -7.53
N ARG A 52 -14.03 -14.74 -8.72
CA ARG A 52 -14.12 -15.48 -9.99
C ARG A 52 -12.82 -16.17 -10.40
N SER A 53 -11.67 -15.54 -10.18
CA SER A 53 -10.38 -16.03 -10.65
C SER A 53 -9.68 -16.93 -9.62
N ARG A 54 -9.50 -18.22 -9.95
CA ARG A 54 -8.70 -19.14 -9.11
C ARG A 54 -7.26 -18.64 -8.93
N ARG A 55 -6.68 -18.08 -9.99
CA ARG A 55 -5.31 -17.51 -9.98
C ARG A 55 -5.21 -16.34 -9.02
N ALA A 56 -6.19 -15.43 -9.03
CA ALA A 56 -6.21 -14.28 -8.13
C ALA A 56 -6.29 -14.72 -6.66
N ARG A 57 -7.11 -15.74 -6.35
CA ARG A 57 -7.17 -16.30 -4.99
C ARG A 57 -5.86 -16.94 -4.56
N ALA A 58 -5.20 -17.68 -5.45
CA ALA A 58 -3.90 -18.27 -5.15
C ALA A 58 -2.85 -17.19 -4.85
N CYS A 59 -2.85 -16.11 -5.64
CA CYS A 59 -1.98 -14.95 -5.39
C CYS A 59 -2.22 -14.34 -4.00
N ILE A 60 -3.49 -14.05 -3.66
CA ILE A 60 -3.86 -13.46 -2.37
C ILE A 60 -3.56 -14.41 -1.20
N ALA A 61 -3.72 -15.72 -1.39
CA ALA A 61 -3.34 -16.70 -0.39
C ALA A 61 -1.84 -16.64 -0.07
N ASN A 62 -1.00 -16.37 -1.07
CA ASN A 62 0.45 -16.19 -0.91
C ASN A 62 0.83 -14.83 -0.31
N MET A 63 -0.09 -13.85 -0.28
CA MET A 63 0.13 -12.53 0.35
C MET A 63 -0.14 -12.52 1.87
N ARG A 64 -0.47 -13.67 2.47
CA ARG A 64 -0.71 -13.76 3.91
C ARG A 64 0.60 -13.54 4.67
N PRO A 65 0.62 -12.68 5.70
CA PRO A 65 1.77 -12.51 6.57
C PRO A 65 2.15 -13.84 7.22
N SER A 66 3.43 -14.19 7.18
CA SER A 66 3.99 -15.40 7.79
C SER A 66 5.13 -15.03 8.75
N ILE A 67 5.55 -15.99 9.58
CA ILE A 67 6.71 -15.83 10.48
C ILE A 67 8.01 -15.61 9.69
N GLU A 68 8.06 -16.07 8.43
CA GLU A 68 9.21 -15.87 7.55
C GLU A 68 9.38 -14.40 7.17
N ASP A 69 8.30 -13.63 7.08
CA ASP A 69 8.35 -12.19 6.79
C ASP A 69 9.11 -11.42 7.88
N TRP A 70 8.97 -11.84 9.14
CA TRP A 70 9.75 -11.29 10.25
C TRP A 70 11.24 -11.64 10.16
N ARG A 71 11.57 -12.81 9.61
CA ARG A 71 12.96 -13.19 9.37
C ARG A 71 13.56 -12.33 8.25
N GLU A 72 12.83 -12.19 7.13
CA GLU A 72 13.23 -11.34 6.01
C GLU A 72 13.45 -9.89 6.44
N LEU A 73 12.49 -9.32 7.17
CA LEU A 73 12.58 -7.95 7.72
C LEU A 73 13.87 -7.76 8.52
N ARG A 74 14.16 -8.68 9.45
CA ARG A 74 15.34 -8.61 10.32
C ARG A 74 16.64 -8.77 9.54
N GLU A 75 16.67 -9.66 8.54
CA GLU A 75 17.85 -9.82 7.69
C GLU A 75 18.11 -8.59 6.83
N ARG A 76 17.06 -7.97 6.28
CA ARG A 76 17.16 -6.71 5.54
C ARG A 76 17.61 -5.57 6.43
N PHE A 77 17.11 -5.48 7.67
CA PHE A 77 17.64 -4.52 8.64
C PHE A 77 19.14 -4.70 8.85
N LYS A 78 19.62 -5.93 9.06
CA LYS A 78 21.06 -6.19 9.19
C LYS A 78 21.84 -5.76 7.95
N TYR A 79 21.30 -5.99 6.76
CA TYR A 79 21.91 -5.53 5.50
C TYR A 79 21.98 -4.00 5.42
N TYR A 80 20.88 -3.29 5.72
CA TYR A 80 20.86 -1.82 5.68
C TYR A 80 21.78 -1.18 6.73
N PHE A 81 21.96 -1.82 7.90
CA PHE A 81 22.92 -1.37 8.91
C PHE A 81 24.36 -1.84 8.67
N GLY A 82 24.65 -2.47 7.52
CA GLY A 82 25.99 -2.92 7.15
C GLY A 82 26.50 -4.12 7.98
N LEU A 83 25.64 -4.73 8.80
CA LEU A 83 25.95 -5.94 9.58
C LEU A 83 25.97 -7.21 8.70
N ARG A 84 25.51 -7.11 7.45
CA ARG A 84 25.59 -8.15 6.42
C ARG A 84 26.09 -7.53 5.12
N LYS A 85 27.06 -8.19 4.47
CA LYS A 85 27.65 -7.73 3.20
C LYS A 85 26.85 -8.19 1.98
N GLU A 86 26.14 -9.31 2.09
CA GLU A 86 25.38 -9.88 0.98
C GLU A 86 23.92 -9.37 0.97
N PRO A 87 23.35 -9.11 -0.21
CA PRO A 87 21.93 -8.79 -0.35
C PRO A 87 21.05 -9.96 0.10
N VAL A 88 19.93 -9.64 0.75
CA VAL A 88 18.99 -10.63 1.27
C VAL A 88 18.15 -11.17 0.12
N HIS A 89 18.08 -12.48 0.04
CA HIS A 89 17.24 -13.17 -0.92
C HIS A 89 15.77 -13.03 -0.53
N SER A 90 14.97 -12.49 -1.44
CA SER A 90 13.55 -12.29 -1.17
C SER A 90 12.73 -13.50 -1.62
N PRO A 91 11.70 -13.89 -0.86
CA PRO A 91 10.69 -14.82 -1.36
C PRO A 91 10.02 -14.28 -2.63
N GLN A 92 9.29 -15.15 -3.34
CA GLN A 92 8.54 -14.75 -4.56
C GLN A 92 7.60 -13.55 -4.32
N VAL A 93 7.05 -13.44 -3.10
CA VAL A 93 6.30 -12.29 -2.60
C VAL A 93 7.00 -11.81 -1.33
N GLY A 94 7.63 -10.64 -1.40
CA GLY A 94 8.42 -10.11 -0.28
C GLY A 94 7.55 -9.51 0.82
N TYR A 95 8.10 -9.34 2.03
CA TYR A 95 7.36 -8.74 3.15
C TYR A 95 6.81 -7.34 2.82
N ILE A 96 7.51 -6.55 1.99
CA ILE A 96 7.10 -5.20 1.58
C ILE A 96 5.77 -5.25 0.85
N GLU A 97 5.66 -6.11 -0.17
CA GLU A 97 4.45 -6.25 -0.99
C GLU A 97 3.28 -6.76 -0.16
N LYS A 98 3.54 -7.70 0.77
CA LYS A 98 2.52 -8.19 1.71
C LYS A 98 2.05 -7.09 2.66
N ALA A 99 2.97 -6.27 3.17
CA ALA A 99 2.64 -5.15 4.05
C ALA A 99 1.84 -4.07 3.32
N GLU A 100 2.19 -3.74 2.06
CA GLU A 100 1.40 -2.84 1.21
C GLU A 100 -0.02 -3.35 1.00
N TYR A 101 -0.16 -4.63 0.66
CA TYR A 101 -1.46 -5.25 0.44
C TYR A 101 -2.31 -5.27 1.71
N LEU A 102 -1.71 -5.58 2.86
CA LEU A 102 -2.39 -5.56 4.15
C LEU A 102 -2.82 -4.15 4.55
N ALA A 103 -1.93 -3.16 4.41
CA ALA A 103 -2.21 -1.76 4.70
C ALA A 103 -3.34 -1.22 3.80
N PHE A 104 -3.36 -1.62 2.51
CA PHE A 104 -4.46 -1.32 1.61
C PHE A 104 -5.80 -1.86 2.13
N TRP A 105 -5.89 -3.15 2.49
CA TRP A 105 -7.14 -3.73 2.99
C TRP A 105 -7.61 -3.11 4.29
N TRP A 106 -6.69 -2.87 5.22
CA TRP A 106 -6.97 -2.21 6.48
C TRP A 106 -7.55 -0.81 6.26
N GLY A 107 -6.83 0.02 5.50
CA GLY A 107 -7.24 1.39 5.20
C GLY A 107 -8.56 1.42 4.44
N MET A 108 -8.75 0.57 3.44
CA MET A 108 -10.02 0.45 2.72
C MET A 108 -11.19 0.08 3.64
N GLY A 109 -10.99 -0.87 4.57
CA GLY A 109 -12.01 -1.29 5.52
C GLY A 109 -12.44 -0.15 6.44
N ILE A 110 -11.47 0.52 7.09
CA ILE A 110 -11.76 1.63 8.00
C ILE A 110 -12.38 2.81 7.25
N MET A 111 -11.82 3.20 6.11
CA MET A 111 -12.30 4.35 5.33
C MET A 111 -13.71 4.11 4.78
N ALA A 112 -14.01 2.90 4.29
CA ALA A 112 -15.35 2.56 3.84
C ALA A 112 -16.34 2.60 5.00
N LEU A 113 -16.03 1.93 6.13
CA LEU A 113 -16.93 1.86 7.28
C LEU A 113 -17.23 3.24 7.85
N THR A 114 -16.19 4.00 8.18
CA THR A 114 -16.35 5.35 8.76
C THR A 114 -16.98 6.31 7.76
N GLY A 115 -16.64 6.22 6.47
CA GLY A 115 -17.26 7.02 5.42
C GLY A 115 -18.76 6.74 5.28
N PHE A 116 -19.19 5.48 5.37
CA PHE A 116 -20.62 5.11 5.35
C PHE A 116 -21.38 5.64 6.56
N LEU A 117 -20.80 5.55 7.77
CA LEU A 117 -21.41 6.10 8.98
C LEU A 117 -21.61 7.62 8.89
N LEU A 118 -20.66 8.33 8.28
CA LEU A 118 -20.74 9.79 8.07
C LEU A 118 -21.65 10.18 6.92
N TRP A 119 -21.77 9.33 5.89
CA TRP A 119 -22.70 9.55 4.79
C TRP A 119 -24.15 9.45 5.29
N PHE A 120 -24.48 8.39 6.01
CA PHE A 120 -25.82 8.15 6.54
C PHE A 120 -25.95 8.63 7.98
N ASN A 121 -25.65 9.91 8.23
CA ASN A 121 -25.59 10.48 9.58
C ASN A 121 -26.90 10.29 10.37
N ASP A 122 -28.06 10.55 9.76
CA ASP A 122 -29.37 10.37 10.42
C ASP A 122 -29.61 8.92 10.85
N PHE A 123 -29.17 7.95 10.04
CA PHE A 123 -29.24 6.53 10.39
C PHE A 123 -28.28 6.22 11.55
N THR A 124 -27.04 6.71 11.47
CA THR A 124 -26.03 6.53 12.52
C THR A 124 -26.52 7.08 13.85
N LEU A 125 -27.06 8.31 13.90
CA LEU A 125 -27.60 8.91 15.12
C LEU A 125 -28.84 8.20 15.66
N LYS A 126 -29.64 7.58 14.79
CA LYS A 126 -30.85 6.85 15.19
C LYS A 126 -30.53 5.51 15.85
N TRP A 127 -29.51 4.80 15.36
CA TRP A 127 -29.21 3.43 15.77
C TRP A 127 -27.97 3.28 16.66
N LEU A 128 -27.08 4.28 16.66
CA LEU A 128 -25.82 4.23 17.39
C LEU A 128 -25.71 5.40 18.38
N PRO A 129 -24.87 5.26 19.42
CA PRO A 129 -24.64 6.34 20.37
C PRO A 129 -24.17 7.65 19.72
N SER A 130 -24.51 8.78 20.33
CA SER A 130 -24.19 10.13 19.81
C SER A 130 -22.69 10.42 19.68
N TRP A 131 -21.83 9.67 20.37
CA TRP A 131 -20.37 9.79 20.22
C TRP A 131 -19.84 9.13 18.94
N VAL A 132 -20.60 8.22 18.31
CA VAL A 132 -20.14 7.45 17.15
C VAL A 132 -19.86 8.33 15.93
N PRO A 133 -20.71 9.29 15.52
CA PRO A 133 -20.37 10.20 14.42
C PRO A 133 -19.09 11.00 14.67
N ALA A 134 -18.87 11.45 15.91
CA ALA A 134 -17.67 12.19 16.29
C ALA A 134 -16.42 11.29 16.21
N ALA A 135 -16.50 10.07 16.73
CA ALA A 135 -15.44 9.07 16.62
C ALA A 135 -15.16 8.68 15.16
N ALA A 136 -16.20 8.43 14.35
CA ALA A 136 -16.07 8.14 12.93
C ALA A 136 -15.41 9.29 12.18
N THR A 137 -15.76 10.55 12.49
CA THR A 137 -15.10 11.73 11.91
C THR A 137 -13.62 11.76 12.24
N ALA A 138 -13.25 11.53 13.50
CA ALA A 138 -11.86 11.53 13.93
C ALA A 138 -11.06 10.38 13.29
N VAL A 139 -11.57 9.15 13.35
CA VAL A 139 -10.93 7.97 12.79
C VAL A 139 -10.78 8.10 11.27
N HIS A 140 -11.83 8.54 10.55
CA HIS A 140 -11.76 8.74 9.10
C HIS A 140 -10.68 9.77 8.73
N PHE A 141 -10.56 10.86 9.49
CA PHE A 141 -9.55 11.88 9.25
C PHE A 141 -8.13 11.38 9.50
N TYR A 142 -7.87 10.71 10.63
CA TYR A 142 -6.55 10.18 10.94
C TYR A 142 -6.14 9.07 9.99
N GLU A 143 -7.07 8.18 9.64
CA GLU A 143 -6.83 7.15 8.64
C GLU A 143 -6.56 7.75 7.26
N ALA A 144 -7.24 8.84 6.87
CA ALA A 144 -6.92 9.55 5.63
C ALA A 144 -5.48 10.10 5.60
N ILE A 145 -4.97 10.59 6.73
CA ILE A 145 -3.56 11.00 6.86
C ILE A 145 -2.64 9.78 6.73
N LEU A 146 -2.90 8.71 7.48
CA LEU A 146 -2.09 7.49 7.44
C LEU A 146 -2.06 6.88 6.03
N ALA A 147 -3.21 6.77 5.36
CA ALA A 147 -3.31 6.27 3.99
C ALA A 147 -2.55 7.17 3.01
N THR A 148 -2.62 8.49 3.16
CA THR A 148 -1.88 9.43 2.30
C THR A 148 -0.37 9.25 2.47
N LEU A 149 0.11 9.15 3.72
CA LEU A 149 1.53 8.95 4.01
C LEU A 149 2.00 7.56 3.56
N ALA A 150 1.19 6.52 3.75
CA ALA A 150 1.50 5.18 3.25
C ALA A 150 1.63 5.16 1.73
N ILE A 151 0.80 5.91 1.00
CA ILE A 151 0.95 6.01 -0.47
C ILE A 151 2.19 6.83 -0.85
N LEU A 152 2.34 8.03 -0.28
CA LEU A 152 3.38 8.97 -0.71
C LEU A 152 4.80 8.57 -0.29
N ILE A 153 4.94 8.01 0.91
CA ILE A 153 6.26 7.68 1.46
C ILE A 153 6.57 6.22 1.18
N TRP A 154 5.69 5.31 1.58
CA TRP A 154 6.00 3.88 1.50
C TRP A 154 5.81 3.36 0.07
N HIS A 155 4.61 3.50 -0.49
CA HIS A 155 4.29 2.93 -1.79
C HIS A 155 5.10 3.56 -2.93
N PHE A 156 5.16 4.89 -3.00
CA PHE A 156 5.95 5.56 -4.03
C PHE A 156 7.45 5.29 -3.88
N TYR A 157 7.97 5.10 -2.66
CA TYR A 157 9.36 4.72 -2.51
C TYR A 157 9.62 3.38 -3.21
N TRP A 158 8.86 2.32 -2.88
CA TRP A 158 9.11 0.98 -3.42
C TRP A 158 8.77 0.84 -4.91
N THR A 159 7.89 1.68 -5.44
CA THR A 159 7.43 1.61 -6.83
C THR A 159 8.10 2.61 -7.77
N VAL A 160 8.64 3.73 -7.26
CA VAL A 160 9.22 4.82 -8.08
C VAL A 160 10.69 5.05 -7.71
N PHE A 161 11.00 5.13 -6.42
CA PHE A 161 12.31 5.60 -5.95
C PHE A 161 13.29 4.50 -5.55
N ASP A 162 12.87 3.23 -5.51
CA ASP A 162 13.76 2.11 -5.26
C ASP A 162 14.79 2.01 -6.42
N PRO A 163 16.11 2.08 -6.11
CA PRO A 163 17.17 1.99 -7.11
C PRO A 163 17.07 0.77 -8.02
N ALA A 164 16.44 -0.32 -7.57
CA ALA A 164 16.24 -1.52 -8.36
C ALA A 164 15.25 -1.32 -9.53
N VAL A 165 14.31 -0.38 -9.43
CA VAL A 165 13.20 -0.20 -10.39
C VAL A 165 13.05 1.24 -10.88
N TYR A 166 13.99 2.12 -10.54
CA TYR A 166 13.97 3.52 -10.97
C TYR A 166 13.91 3.63 -12.51
N PRO A 167 13.09 4.52 -13.09
CA PRO A 167 12.27 5.55 -12.43
C PRO A 167 10.89 5.09 -11.95
N MET A 168 10.43 3.90 -12.35
CA MET A 168 9.15 3.33 -11.91
C MET A 168 9.08 1.85 -12.29
N ASP A 169 8.53 1.02 -11.43
CA ASP A 169 8.16 -0.35 -11.77
C ASP A 169 7.01 -0.35 -12.80
N MET A 170 7.25 -0.90 -13.99
CA MET A 170 6.28 -0.99 -15.09
C MET A 170 5.40 -2.25 -15.01
N SER A 171 5.45 -3.00 -13.92
CA SER A 171 4.64 -4.21 -13.71
C SER A 171 3.14 -3.95 -13.73
N TRP A 172 2.68 -2.77 -13.29
CA TRP A 172 1.27 -2.39 -13.33
C TRP A 172 0.72 -2.19 -14.76
N TRP A 173 1.59 -1.87 -15.73
CA TRP A 173 1.22 -1.71 -17.14
C TRP A 173 1.48 -2.99 -17.95
N SER A 174 2.67 -3.57 -17.81
CA SER A 174 3.13 -4.71 -18.61
C SER A 174 2.72 -6.08 -18.05
N GLY A 175 2.37 -6.13 -16.76
CA GLY A 175 2.12 -7.39 -16.04
C GLY A 175 3.37 -8.23 -15.78
N LYS A 176 4.57 -7.72 -16.07
CA LYS A 176 5.85 -8.42 -15.90
C LYS A 176 6.72 -7.71 -14.87
N ALA A 177 7.43 -8.49 -14.05
CA ALA A 177 8.39 -7.94 -13.10
C ALA A 177 9.65 -7.46 -13.85
N PRO A 178 10.34 -6.41 -13.34
CA PRO A 178 11.61 -5.98 -13.89
C PRO A 178 12.72 -7.00 -13.55
N LEU A 179 13.72 -7.10 -14.43
CA LEU A 179 14.81 -8.07 -14.30
C LEU A 179 15.52 -8.01 -12.95
N SER A 180 15.71 -6.80 -12.40
CA SER A 180 16.31 -6.60 -11.07
C SER A 180 15.54 -7.32 -9.96
N ARG A 181 14.20 -7.26 -9.96
CA ARG A 181 13.33 -7.97 -9.02
C ARG A 181 13.35 -9.47 -9.26
N GLU A 182 13.45 -9.89 -10.51
CA GLU A 182 13.60 -11.32 -10.84
C GLU A 182 14.92 -11.86 -10.29
N LEU A 183 16.02 -11.14 -10.46
CA LEU A 183 17.34 -11.51 -9.92
C LEU A 183 17.38 -11.49 -8.38
N GLU A 184 16.69 -10.54 -7.73
CA GLU A 184 16.56 -10.48 -6.27
C GLU A 184 15.83 -11.71 -5.69
N ARG A 185 14.93 -12.30 -6.49
CA ARG A 185 14.09 -13.46 -6.13
C ARG A 185 14.63 -14.79 -6.66
N ALA A 186 15.59 -14.74 -7.59
CA ALA A 186 16.13 -15.92 -8.25
C ALA A 186 17.10 -16.62 -7.32
N PRO A 187 16.86 -17.89 -6.93
CA PRO A 187 17.56 -18.58 -5.84
C PRO A 187 19.07 -18.39 -5.96
N ALA A 188 19.71 -18.10 -4.81
CA ALA A 188 21.13 -17.80 -4.74
C ALA A 188 21.91 -18.79 -5.61
N PRO A 189 22.81 -18.32 -6.50
CA PRO A 189 23.58 -19.22 -7.33
C PRO A 189 24.25 -20.23 -6.39
N ALA A 190 24.08 -21.52 -6.68
CA ALA A 190 24.78 -22.56 -5.94
C ALA A 190 26.25 -22.13 -5.89
N LYS A 191 26.84 -22.07 -4.70
CA LYS A 191 28.28 -21.81 -4.57
C LYS A 191 28.98 -22.78 -5.50
N ASP A 192 29.53 -22.27 -6.60
CA ASP A 192 30.27 -23.08 -7.54
C ASP A 192 31.46 -23.65 -6.74
N PRO A 193 31.59 -24.98 -6.61
CA PRO A 193 32.73 -25.57 -5.90
C PRO A 193 34.07 -25.10 -6.48
N ASN A 194 34.10 -24.63 -7.75
CA ASN A 194 35.30 -24.07 -8.35
C ASN A 194 35.59 -22.61 -7.94
N THR A 195 34.61 -21.77 -7.60
CA THR A 195 34.89 -20.38 -7.17
C THR A 195 35.54 -20.32 -5.79
N ALA A 196 35.22 -21.26 -4.90
CA ALA A 196 35.93 -21.45 -3.62
C ALA A 196 37.41 -21.86 -3.83
N ALA A 197 37.72 -22.57 -4.91
CA ALA A 197 39.09 -22.94 -5.28
C ALA A 197 39.88 -21.76 -5.87
N TRP A 198 39.22 -20.85 -6.59
CA TRP A 198 39.85 -19.63 -7.10
C TRP A 198 40.12 -18.61 -5.98
N GLU A 199 39.19 -18.41 -5.03
CA GLU A 199 39.37 -17.49 -3.90
C GLU A 199 40.46 -17.95 -2.92
N SER A 200 40.62 -19.27 -2.72
CA SER A 200 41.70 -19.84 -1.90
C SER A 200 43.08 -19.87 -2.58
N GLY A 201 43.14 -19.54 -3.87
CA GLY A 201 44.38 -19.49 -4.65
C GLY A 201 45.15 -18.16 -4.56
N PHE A 202 44.51 -17.09 -4.07
CA PHE A 202 45.11 -15.75 -3.95
C PHE A 202 45.62 -15.41 -2.54
N ASP A 203 45.44 -16.30 -1.57
CA ASP A 203 45.87 -16.16 -0.17
C ASP A 203 47.27 -16.80 0.08
N LYS A 204 48.20 -16.64 -0.87
CA LYS A 204 49.61 -17.04 -0.72
C LYS A 204 50.57 -15.90 -1.02
#